data_AF-A0A932MSI6-F1
#
_entry.id   AF-A0A932MSI6-F1
#
_cell.length_a   1.000
_cell.length_b   1.000
_cell.length_c   1.000
_cell.angle_alpha   90.00
_cell.angle_beta   90.00
_cell.angle_gamma   90.00
#
_symmetry.space_group_name_H-M   'P 1'
#
loop_
_entity.id
_entity.type
_entity.pdbx_description
1 polymer ?
#
loop_
_entity_poly.entity_id
_entity_poly.type
_entity_poly.pdbx_seq_one_letter_code
_entity_poly.pdbx_strand_id
1 'polypeptide(L)'
;MKRIFTLSVSFLLTVVLFTGCIRESFPNNNEDYWLSKEMGEVVYSDAYCNYYVVETYNGYTIVRAYGSYKPYEGSIVYGNFSSTGTRDMYNRSSGIVFTGTVTDYWMSYTDAQYALDYYCPAYGKGTIREFKKSTVIKK
;
A
#
# COMPACT_ATOMS: atom_id res chain seq x y z
N MET A 1 -40.68 35.21 -25.90
CA MET A 1 -39.79 35.07 -24.72
C MET A 1 -39.61 33.61 -24.27
N LYS A 2 -39.36 32.65 -25.19
CA LYS A 2 -39.14 31.22 -24.82
C LYS A 2 -37.73 30.70 -25.14
N ARG A 3 -36.98 31.40 -26.00
CA ARG A 3 -35.65 30.98 -26.48
C ARG A 3 -34.50 31.27 -25.49
N ILE A 4 -34.72 32.15 -24.52
CA ILE A 4 -33.71 32.52 -23.50
C ILE A 4 -33.63 31.43 -22.42
N PHE A 5 -34.75 30.78 -22.08
CA PHE A 5 -34.79 29.72 -21.07
C PHE A 5 -34.15 28.40 -21.51
N THR A 6 -34.08 28.11 -22.81
CA THR A 6 -33.43 26.90 -23.31
C THR A 6 -31.89 27.01 -23.35
N LEU A 7 -31.36 28.23 -23.48
CA LEU A 7 -29.92 28.50 -23.47
C LEU A 7 -29.31 28.44 -22.06
N SER A 8 -30.06 28.83 -21.03
CA SER A 8 -29.58 28.77 -19.64
C SER A 8 -29.45 27.33 -19.12
N VAL A 9 -30.34 26.43 -19.53
CA VAL A 9 -30.30 25.01 -19.12
C VAL A 9 -29.11 24.26 -19.74
N SER A 10 -28.76 24.56 -20.99
CA SER A 10 -27.63 23.94 -21.68
C SER A 10 -26.28 24.45 -21.17
N PHE A 11 -26.21 25.70 -20.72
CA PHE A 11 -25.01 26.25 -20.08
C PHE A 11 -24.78 25.70 -18.67
N LEU A 12 -25.84 25.47 -17.89
CA LEU A 12 -25.73 24.83 -16.58
C LEU A 12 -25.28 23.36 -16.66
N LEU A 13 -25.74 22.62 -17.68
CA LEU A 13 -25.35 21.21 -17.87
C LEU A 13 -23.86 21.06 -18.21
N THR A 14 -23.30 22.01 -18.96
CA THR A 14 -21.88 21.99 -19.35
C THR A 14 -20.95 22.30 -18.18
N VAL A 15 -21.31 23.23 -17.30
CA VAL A 15 -20.53 23.53 -16.08
C VAL A 15 -20.43 22.31 -15.15
N VAL A 16 -21.50 21.53 -15.00
CA VAL A 16 -21.51 20.31 -14.16
C VAL A 16 -20.61 19.22 -14.75
N LEU A 17 -20.52 19.10 -16.07
CA LEU A 17 -19.64 18.12 -16.73
C LEU A 17 -18.16 18.51 -16.60
N PHE A 18 -17.82 19.80 -16.56
CA PHE A 18 -16.43 20.25 -16.39
C PHE A 18 -15.96 20.30 -14.93
N THR A 19 -16.85 20.25 -13.93
CA THR A 19 -16.47 20.18 -12.51
C THR A 19 -16.09 18.77 -12.04
N GLY A 20 -16.31 17.74 -12.86
CA GLY A 20 -16.03 16.34 -12.49
C GLY A 20 -14.56 15.91 -12.56
N CYS A 21 -13.70 16.69 -13.23
CA CYS A 21 -12.27 16.39 -13.33
C CYS A 21 -11.49 17.24 -12.33
N ILE A 22 -11.63 16.92 -11.04
CA ILE A 22 -10.67 17.38 -10.05
C ILE A 22 -9.39 16.59 -10.32
N ARG A 23 -8.31 17.25 -10.74
CA ARG A 23 -6.99 16.63 -10.80
C ARG A 23 -6.61 16.30 -9.35
N GLU A 24 -6.59 15.03 -8.99
CA GLU A 24 -5.99 14.60 -7.73
C GLU A 24 -4.55 15.11 -7.74
N SER A 25 -4.26 16.01 -6.80
CA SER A 25 -2.89 16.49 -6.56
C SER A 25 -2.15 15.40 -5.82
N PHE A 26 -1.75 14.33 -6.53
CA PHE A 26 -0.77 13.37 -6.03
C PHE A 26 0.46 14.15 -5.61
N PRO A 27 0.90 14.06 -4.34
CA PRO A 27 1.86 14.95 -3.67
C PRO A 27 2.86 15.66 -4.61
N ASN A 28 4.14 15.39 -4.61
CA ASN A 28 5.02 15.70 -5.73
C ASN A 28 6.08 14.61 -5.67
N ASN A 29 5.57 13.39 -5.60
CA ASN A 29 6.33 12.18 -5.48
C ASN A 29 6.67 11.80 -6.90
N ASN A 30 7.92 12.05 -7.29
CA ASN A 30 8.49 11.59 -8.54
C ASN A 30 8.26 10.07 -8.64
N GLU A 31 7.22 9.65 -9.35
CA GLU A 31 6.79 8.25 -9.37
C GLU A 31 7.87 7.38 -10.03
N ASP A 32 8.57 7.92 -11.03
CA ASP A 32 9.68 7.25 -11.70
C ASP A 32 10.79 6.86 -10.71
N TYR A 33 11.06 7.71 -9.71
CA TYR A 33 12.00 7.37 -8.64
C TYR A 33 11.55 6.14 -7.85
N TRP A 34 10.27 6.03 -7.50
CA TRP A 34 9.75 4.90 -6.72
C TRP A 34 9.65 3.63 -7.55
N LEU A 35 9.24 3.72 -8.81
CA LEU A 35 9.17 2.59 -9.72
C LEU A 35 10.55 1.98 -10.03
N SER A 36 11.62 2.75 -9.83
CA SER A 36 13.00 2.23 -9.88
C SER A 36 13.41 1.39 -8.66
N LYS A 37 12.60 1.37 -7.60
CA LYS A 37 12.88 0.64 -6.35
C LYS A 37 12.35 -0.79 -6.39
N GLU A 38 12.72 -1.58 -5.38
CA GLU A 38 12.24 -2.94 -5.22
C GLU A 38 10.72 -2.94 -5.04
N MET A 39 10.03 -3.75 -5.83
CA MET A 39 8.59 -3.96 -5.74
C MET A 39 8.28 -5.11 -4.79
N GLY A 40 7.21 -4.97 -4.01
CA GLY A 40 6.60 -6.05 -3.26
C GLY A 40 5.07 -5.94 -3.22
N GLU A 41 4.43 -7.03 -2.82
CA GLU A 41 3.00 -7.07 -2.52
C GLU A 41 2.79 -7.33 -1.04
N VAL A 42 1.86 -6.60 -0.43
CA VAL A 42 1.49 -6.82 0.97
C VAL A 42 0.65 -8.10 1.04
N VAL A 43 1.20 -9.15 1.62
CA VAL A 43 0.56 -10.48 1.71
C VAL A 43 -0.14 -10.73 3.05
N TYR A 44 0.10 -9.85 4.03
CA TYR A 44 -0.63 -9.86 5.29
C TYR A 44 -0.61 -8.46 5.91
N SER A 45 -1.78 -8.00 6.36
CA SER A 45 -1.92 -6.76 7.13
C SER A 45 -3.17 -6.85 8.00
N ASP A 46 -3.03 -6.63 9.31
CA ASP A 46 -4.12 -6.76 10.28
C ASP A 46 -4.41 -5.42 10.98
N ALA A 47 -5.66 -5.14 11.38
CA ALA A 47 -6.03 -3.85 11.97
C ALA A 47 -5.38 -3.57 13.35
N TYR A 48 -5.04 -4.62 14.10
CA TYR A 48 -4.58 -4.53 15.49
C TYR A 48 -3.06 -4.61 15.64
N CYS A 49 -2.37 -5.10 14.61
CA CYS A 49 -0.92 -5.26 14.57
C CYS A 49 -0.27 -4.15 13.75
N ASN A 50 0.73 -3.45 14.30
CA ASN A 50 1.47 -2.41 13.55
C ASN A 50 2.49 -2.98 12.56
N TYR A 51 2.61 -4.30 12.47
CA TYR A 51 3.45 -4.98 11.51
C TYR A 51 2.62 -5.52 10.36
N TYR A 52 3.24 -5.59 9.18
CA TYR A 52 2.66 -6.19 7.99
C TYR A 52 3.75 -6.93 7.23
N VAL A 53 3.33 -7.84 6.35
CA VAL A 53 4.24 -8.70 5.58
C VAL A 53 4.21 -8.30 4.12
N VAL A 54 5.38 -8.11 3.55
CA VAL A 54 5.57 -7.84 2.12
C VAL A 54 6.26 -9.05 1.49
N GLU A 55 5.65 -9.63 0.47
CA GLU A 55 6.30 -10.60 -0.40
C GLU A 55 7.06 -9.86 -1.50
N THR A 56 8.34 -10.18 -1.60
CA THR A 56 9.28 -9.69 -2.61
C THR A 56 9.78 -10.87 -3.45
N TYR A 57 10.53 -10.60 -4.51
CA TYR A 57 11.16 -11.65 -5.31
C TYR A 57 12.07 -12.56 -4.47
N ASN A 58 12.78 -12.00 -3.48
CA ASN A 58 13.76 -12.72 -2.66
C ASN A 58 13.16 -13.44 -1.44
N GLY A 59 11.86 -13.30 -1.18
CA GLY A 59 11.21 -13.87 0.00
C GLY A 59 10.29 -12.88 0.70
N TYR A 60 10.01 -13.14 1.97
CA TYR A 60 9.11 -12.32 2.79
C TYR A 60 9.90 -11.30 3.60
N THR A 61 9.27 -10.15 3.85
CA THR A 61 9.84 -9.03 4.60
C THR A 61 8.82 -8.58 5.65
N ILE A 62 9.25 -8.45 6.90
CA ILE A 62 8.44 -7.85 7.97
C ILE A 62 8.70 -6.35 7.99
N VAL A 63 7.63 -5.58 7.97
CA VAL A 63 7.70 -4.13 8.08
C VAL A 63 6.83 -3.64 9.22
N ARG A 64 7.41 -2.83 10.09
CA ARG A 64 6.68 -2.04 11.10
C ARG A 64 6.19 -0.75 10.47
N ALA A 65 4.88 -0.54 10.44
CA ALA A 65 4.28 0.73 10.06
C ALA A 65 4.47 1.79 11.16
N TYR A 66 4.58 3.06 10.75
CA TYR A 66 4.58 4.21 11.65
C TYR A 66 3.43 5.16 11.32
N GLY A 67 2.99 5.91 12.33
CA GLY A 67 1.93 6.89 12.19
C GLY A 67 0.56 6.24 12.01
N SER A 68 -0.29 6.89 11.22
CA SER A 68 -1.69 6.50 10.99
C SER A 68 -1.90 5.69 9.71
N TYR A 69 -0.84 5.40 8.96
CA TYR A 69 -0.94 4.73 7.67
C TYR A 69 -0.24 3.36 7.69
N LYS A 70 -0.97 2.33 7.27
CA LYS A 70 -0.45 1.00 7.01
C LYS A 70 -1.10 0.45 5.75
N PRO A 71 -0.31 -0.04 4.78
CA PRO A 71 -0.86 -0.66 3.58
C PRO A 71 -1.83 -1.81 3.89
N TYR A 72 -2.90 -1.91 3.11
CA TYR A 72 -3.82 -3.04 3.17
C TYR A 72 -3.24 -4.26 2.45
N GLU A 73 -3.71 -5.45 2.83
CA GLU A 73 -3.41 -6.68 2.11
C GLU A 73 -3.76 -6.56 0.61
N GLY A 74 -2.86 -7.03 -0.26
CA GLY A 74 -2.91 -6.88 -1.71
C GLY A 74 -2.35 -5.56 -2.26
N SER A 75 -1.93 -4.62 -1.41
CA SER A 75 -1.31 -3.37 -1.89
C SER A 75 0.03 -3.65 -2.56
N ILE A 76 0.30 -2.95 -3.66
CA ILE A 76 1.60 -2.97 -4.33
C ILE A 76 2.45 -1.83 -3.78
N VAL A 77 3.61 -2.17 -3.23
CA VAL A 77 4.51 -1.23 -2.55
C VAL A 77 5.88 -1.24 -3.20
N TYR A 78 6.54 -0.09 -3.20
CA TYR A 78 7.87 0.14 -3.72
C TYR A 78 8.77 0.73 -2.64
N GLY A 79 9.99 0.22 -2.51
CA GLY A 79 10.91 0.67 -1.48
C GLY A 79 12.22 -0.11 -1.49
N ASN A 80 12.97 -0.02 -0.40
CA ASN A 80 14.07 -0.92 -0.13
C ASN A 80 13.59 -1.91 0.93
N PHE A 81 13.26 -3.14 0.51
CA PHE A 81 12.81 -4.22 1.41
C PHE A 81 13.97 -5.17 1.74
N SER A 82 15.06 -5.11 0.99
CA SER A 82 16.25 -5.95 1.13
C SER A 82 17.31 -5.46 2.14
N SER A 83 16.93 -4.64 3.12
CA SER A 83 17.84 -4.20 4.20
C SER A 83 17.06 -3.75 5.44
N THR A 84 17.62 -3.92 6.65
CA THR A 84 16.97 -3.44 7.89
C THR A 84 17.06 -1.92 8.04
N GLY A 85 16.06 -1.32 8.70
CA GLY A 85 16.05 0.10 9.04
C GLY A 85 14.79 0.87 8.64
N THR A 86 14.70 2.10 9.16
CA THR A 86 13.58 3.02 8.92
C THR A 86 13.78 3.82 7.65
N ARG A 87 12.77 3.86 6.79
CA ARG A 87 12.81 4.58 5.52
C ARG A 87 11.42 4.81 4.96
N ASP A 88 11.38 5.66 3.95
CA ASP A 88 10.16 5.91 3.19
C ASP A 88 9.94 4.84 2.12
N MET A 89 8.67 4.55 1.90
CA MET A 89 8.14 3.56 0.98
C MET A 89 6.95 4.18 0.25
N TYR A 90 6.66 3.69 -0.95
CA TYR A 90 5.57 4.16 -1.78
C TYR A 90 4.54 3.07 -1.96
N ASN A 91 3.30 3.30 -1.50
CA ASN A 91 2.17 2.45 -1.85
C ASN A 91 1.59 2.94 -3.18
N ARG A 92 1.87 2.21 -4.25
CA ARG A 92 1.39 2.52 -5.60
C ARG A 92 -0.11 2.32 -5.72
N SER A 93 -0.70 1.38 -4.99
CA SER A 93 -2.14 1.14 -5.01
C SER A 93 -2.95 2.31 -4.46
N SER A 94 -2.38 3.10 -3.54
CA SER A 94 -3.06 4.27 -2.96
C SER A 94 -2.39 5.62 -3.27
N GLY A 95 -1.28 5.64 -4.00
CA GLY A 95 -0.53 6.85 -4.33
C GLY A 95 0.15 7.56 -3.15
N ILE A 96 0.38 6.86 -2.03
CA ILE A 96 0.85 7.46 -0.76
C ILE A 96 2.31 7.07 -0.49
N VAL A 97 3.14 8.06 -0.15
CA VAL A 97 4.47 7.84 0.44
C VAL A 97 4.32 7.80 1.96
N PHE A 98 4.93 6.81 2.60
CA PHE A 98 4.82 6.58 4.03
C PHE A 98 6.12 6.01 4.60
N THR A 99 6.34 6.20 5.90
CA THR A 99 7.55 5.72 6.58
C THR A 99 7.29 4.39 7.29
N GLY A 100 8.22 3.43 7.13
CA GLY A 100 8.20 2.13 7.78
C GLY A 100 9.59 1.69 8.23
N THR A 101 9.68 0.77 9.19
CA THR A 101 10.95 0.08 9.53
C THR A 101 10.90 -1.34 9.01
N VAL A 102 11.81 -1.70 8.10
CA VAL A 102 12.06 -3.10 7.78
C VAL A 102 12.82 -3.73 8.94
N THR A 103 12.23 -4.73 9.59
CA THR A 103 12.88 -5.44 10.69
C THR A 103 13.62 -6.67 10.20
N ASP A 104 13.01 -7.43 9.30
CA ASP A 104 13.52 -8.69 8.78
C ASP A 104 13.16 -8.81 7.31
N TYR A 105 14.04 -9.43 6.53
CA TYR A 105 13.93 -9.51 5.07
C TYR A 105 14.48 -10.83 4.54
N TRP A 106 14.12 -11.17 3.30
CA TRP A 106 14.49 -12.42 2.61
C TRP A 106 14.18 -13.69 3.39
N MET A 107 13.12 -13.65 4.19
CA MET A 107 12.72 -14.81 4.99
C MET A 107 11.99 -15.83 4.14
N SER A 108 12.08 -17.09 4.56
CA SER A 108 11.16 -18.12 4.11
C SER A 108 9.74 -17.84 4.62
N TYR A 109 8.75 -18.54 4.06
CA TYR A 109 7.35 -18.40 4.48
C TYR A 109 7.19 -18.70 5.97
N THR A 110 7.80 -19.79 6.45
CA THR A 110 7.72 -20.24 7.85
C THR A 110 8.39 -19.25 8.79
N ASP A 111 9.57 -18.73 8.43
CA ASP A 111 10.30 -17.78 9.28
C ASP A 111 9.53 -16.47 9.41
N ALA A 112 8.90 -16.00 8.34
CA ALA A 112 8.07 -14.81 8.37
C ALA A 112 6.82 -14.99 9.24
N GLN A 113 6.22 -16.20 9.25
CA GLN A 113 5.12 -16.50 10.19
C GLN A 113 5.58 -16.41 11.64
N TYR A 114 6.73 -17.02 11.97
CA TYR A 114 7.28 -16.95 13.32
C TYR A 114 7.67 -15.53 13.74
N ALA A 115 8.31 -14.76 12.85
CA ALA A 115 8.66 -13.37 13.10
C ALA A 115 7.41 -12.52 13.37
N LEU A 116 6.37 -12.68 12.55
CA LEU A 116 5.12 -11.96 12.74
C LEU A 116 4.42 -12.32 14.06
N ASP A 117 4.44 -13.60 14.45
CA ASP A 117 3.88 -14.03 15.74
C ASP A 117 4.67 -13.47 16.93
N TYR A 118 5.99 -13.32 16.79
CA TYR A 118 6.83 -12.66 17.78
C TYR A 118 6.51 -11.15 17.91
N TYR A 119 6.40 -10.44 16.78
CA TYR A 119 6.16 -8.99 16.78
C TYR A 119 4.71 -8.60 17.08
N CYS A 120 3.77 -9.47 16.73
CA CYS A 120 2.34 -9.25 16.91
C CYS A 120 1.69 -10.45 17.58
N PRO A 121 1.99 -10.73 18.85
CA PRO A 121 1.40 -11.85 19.56
C PRO A 121 -0.12 -11.73 19.57
N ALA A 122 -0.81 -12.72 19.02
CA ALA A 122 -2.26 -12.80 19.14
C ALA A 122 -2.60 -13.06 20.62
N TYR A 123 -3.31 -12.13 21.26
CA TYR A 123 -3.89 -12.37 22.58
C TYR A 123 -5.03 -13.38 22.44
N GLY A 124 -4.66 -14.66 22.48
CA GLY A 124 -5.58 -15.79 22.31
C GLY A 124 -5.41 -16.47 20.95
N LYS A 125 -4.84 -17.67 21.03
CA LYS A 125 -4.76 -18.76 20.03
C LYS A 125 -3.56 -18.74 19.08
N GLY A 126 -2.81 -19.84 19.16
CA GLY A 126 -1.86 -20.32 18.16
C GLY A 126 -2.53 -20.74 16.86
N THR A 127 -3.28 -19.81 16.27
CA THR A 127 -3.68 -19.87 14.86
C THR A 127 -2.50 -19.40 14.04
N ILE A 128 -1.89 -20.34 13.31
CA ILE A 128 -0.90 -20.05 12.28
C ILE A 128 -1.55 -19.09 11.29
N ARG A 129 -0.98 -17.89 11.13
CA ARG A 129 -1.49 -16.89 10.18
C ARG A 129 -1.15 -17.32 8.78
N GLU A 130 -2.16 -17.46 7.93
CA GLU A 130 -1.96 -17.73 6.52
C GLU A 130 -1.75 -16.42 5.78
N PHE A 131 -0.67 -16.32 5.00
CA PHE A 131 -0.45 -15.15 4.14
C PHE A 131 -1.18 -15.35 2.82
N LYS A 132 -1.80 -14.28 2.33
CA LYS A 132 -2.39 -14.28 1.00
C LYS A 132 -1.31 -14.58 -0.03
N LYS A 133 -1.63 -15.47 -0.98
CA LYS A 133 -0.75 -15.73 -2.11
C LYS A 133 -0.57 -14.46 -2.95
N SER A 134 0.67 -14.07 -3.21
CA SER A 134 0.95 -12.94 -4.10
C SER A 134 0.37 -13.16 -5.50
N THR A 135 -0.22 -12.11 -6.04
CA THR A 135 -0.76 -12.03 -7.39
C THR A 135 0.26 -11.54 -8.41
N VAL A 136 1.27 -10.78 -7.95
CA VAL A 136 2.29 -10.18 -8.82
C VAL A 136 3.66 -10.87 -8.74
N ILE A 137 4.01 -11.47 -7.61
CA ILE A 137 5.26 -12.21 -7.43
C ILE A 137 5.02 -13.68 -7.82
N LYS A 138 5.66 -14.12 -8.90
CA LYS A 138 5.70 -15.53 -9.31
C LYS A 138 7.08 -16.09 -8.98
N LYS A 139 7.12 -17.10 -8.10
CA LYS A 139 8.31 -17.87 -7.77
C LYS A 139 8.41 -19.10 -8.65
#